data_AF-A0A2V7YDT8-F1
#
_entry.id   AF-A0A2V7YDT8-F1
#
_cell.length_a   1.000
_cell.length_b   1.000
_cell.length_c   1.000
_cell.angle_alpha   90.00
_cell.angle_beta   90.00
_cell.angle_gamma   90.00
#
_symmetry.space_group_name_H-M   'P 1'
#
loop_
_entity.id
_entity.type
_entity.pdbx_description
1 polymer ?
#
loop_
_entity_poly.entity_id
_entity_poly.type
_entity_poly.pdbx_seq_one_letter_code
_entity_poly.pdbx_strand_id
1 'polypeptide(L)'
;MPIETMAIHPKNAKWLYVGTEVGIFTSEDGGATWTVPHDGPANVSVKELFWLGTTLYAASFGRGLYKIDIANAPGKAAETCYTLTLESDSDSRGGIITNAAPNCDGGRAYVAGTIVHLKPRPRMPFALSHWSGDVDANNTVVMNANKVVTAHFTTNEACYPLTIAITPPSSGEVKTIPPPNCGNGGYIAGTEVVFEATAMTPFAFGGWLGDYFGPDPFGSVTMDAPQRITAVFARPATNDDITGAFEIRGSTAFIEDTSNASNSPDDPEMCEAGKGGKTVWFSLLPAQDETLRIDTNGSNYHTVIQVYTGRPGALNPLACSVVALPGTAISELSDQFDLATDELAGIQMQVKKGTTYYIEVGDATEPELEEGEFDFTDDFKDLPDGGLLQVTVILSTGGRGRVVRH
;
A
#
# COMPACT_ATOMS: atom_id res chain seq x y z
N MET A 1 18.67 -14.67 11.94
CA MET A 1 19.34 -14.65 10.62
C MET A 1 20.26 -15.85 10.54
N PRO A 2 20.05 -16.77 9.58
CA PRO A 2 20.94 -17.92 9.37
C PRO A 2 22.37 -17.48 9.00
N ILE A 3 23.35 -18.22 9.51
CA ILE A 3 24.77 -18.05 9.19
C ILE A 3 25.17 -19.19 8.25
N GLU A 4 25.71 -18.83 7.09
CA GLU A 4 26.04 -19.79 6.02
C GLU A 4 27.54 -20.14 6.03
N THR A 5 28.38 -19.16 6.39
CA THR A 5 29.83 -19.32 6.37
C THR A 5 30.51 -18.33 7.32
N MET A 6 31.72 -18.65 7.77
CA MET A 6 32.51 -17.79 8.64
C MET A 6 33.99 -17.93 8.30
N ALA A 7 34.71 -16.80 8.31
CA ALA A 7 36.15 -16.75 8.13
C ALA A 7 36.80 -15.86 9.21
N ILE A 8 37.96 -16.29 9.70
CA ILE A 8 38.77 -15.54 10.67
C ILE A 8 39.95 -14.93 9.92
N HIS A 9 40.29 -13.67 10.19
CA HIS A 9 41.40 -13.00 9.52
C HIS A 9 42.73 -13.75 9.78
N PRO A 10 43.55 -14.02 8.74
CA PRO A 10 44.71 -14.90 8.85
C PRO A 10 45.83 -14.37 9.74
N LYS A 11 45.83 -13.06 10.04
CA LYS A 11 46.82 -12.41 10.93
C LYS A 11 46.22 -11.79 12.19
N ASN A 12 44.89 -11.81 12.37
CA ASN A 12 44.23 -11.20 13.53
C ASN A 12 43.04 -12.05 13.97
N ALA A 13 43.23 -12.86 15.01
CA ALA A 13 42.20 -13.79 15.48
C ALA A 13 40.94 -13.13 16.06
N LYS A 14 40.96 -11.80 16.31
CA LYS A 14 39.77 -11.05 16.74
C LYS A 14 38.90 -10.57 15.57
N TRP A 15 39.41 -10.63 14.35
CA TRP A 15 38.69 -10.16 13.18
C TRP A 15 37.95 -11.33 12.53
N LEU A 16 36.62 -11.30 12.62
CA LEU A 16 35.72 -12.34 12.11
C LEU A 16 34.86 -11.76 10.98
N TYR A 17 34.54 -12.61 10.01
CA TYR A 17 33.72 -12.28 8.85
C TYR A 17 32.69 -13.39 8.72
N VAL A 18 31.41 -13.03 8.64
CA VAL A 18 30.31 -13.99 8.55
C VAL A 18 29.48 -13.69 7.31
N GLY A 19 29.28 -14.71 6.47
CA GLY A 19 28.36 -14.67 5.35
C GLY A 19 26.98 -15.16 5.76
N THR A 20 25.96 -14.43 5.33
CA THR A 20 24.54 -14.66 5.68
C THR A 20 23.68 -14.61 4.42
N GLU A 21 22.37 -14.83 4.55
CA GLU A 21 21.42 -14.70 3.44
C GLU A 21 21.28 -13.26 2.89
N VAL A 22 21.69 -12.25 3.66
CA VAL A 22 21.51 -10.83 3.31
C VAL A 22 22.83 -10.09 3.07
N GLY A 23 23.98 -10.75 3.25
CA GLY A 23 25.30 -10.17 2.99
C GLY A 23 26.36 -10.60 4.00
N ILE A 24 27.43 -9.81 4.10
CA ILE A 24 28.54 -10.06 5.03
C ILE A 24 28.37 -9.20 6.28
N PHE A 25 28.72 -9.76 7.43
CA PHE A 25 28.92 -9.04 8.69
C PHE A 25 30.36 -9.21 9.16
N THR A 26 30.92 -8.17 9.76
CA THR A 26 32.30 -8.16 10.24
C THR A 26 32.34 -7.88 11.74
N SER A 27 33.21 -8.57 12.44
CA SER A 27 33.53 -8.31 13.85
C SER A 27 35.02 -8.02 13.97
N GLU A 28 35.38 -7.00 14.73
CA GLU A 28 36.79 -6.66 15.00
C GLU A 28 37.22 -7.00 16.44
N ASP A 29 36.29 -7.49 17.26
CA ASP A 29 36.45 -7.67 18.71
C ASP A 29 36.29 -9.12 19.18
N GLY A 30 36.43 -10.09 18.26
CA GLY A 30 36.31 -11.52 18.56
C GLY A 30 34.87 -12.02 18.64
N GLY A 31 33.95 -11.33 17.97
CA GLY A 31 32.53 -11.72 17.87
C GLY A 31 31.63 -11.09 18.93
N ALA A 32 32.13 -10.13 19.71
CA ALA A 32 31.32 -9.41 20.69
C ALA A 32 30.39 -8.40 20.01
N THR A 33 30.83 -7.78 18.90
CA THR A 33 29.97 -7.00 18.00
C THR A 33 30.20 -7.28 16.54
N TRP A 34 29.15 -6.98 15.76
CA TRP A 34 29.07 -7.20 14.34
C TRP A 34 28.58 -5.92 13.66
N THR A 35 29.30 -5.49 12.64
CA THR A 35 28.97 -4.35 11.77
C THR A 35 28.73 -4.83 10.35
N VAL A 36 27.93 -4.09 9.60
CA VAL A 36 27.79 -4.31 8.15
C VAL A 36 28.88 -3.49 7.45
N PRO A 37 29.80 -4.10 6.71
CA PRO A 37 30.78 -3.35 5.93
C PRO A 37 30.06 -2.58 4.82
N HIS A 38 30.45 -1.32 4.62
CA HIS A 38 29.94 -0.50 3.51
C HIS A 38 30.56 -0.90 2.16
N ASP A 39 31.69 -1.60 2.20
CA ASP A 39 32.42 -2.11 1.04
C ASP A 39 32.25 -3.63 0.94
N GLY A 40 31.18 -4.10 0.28
CA GLY A 40 30.93 -5.54 0.13
C GLY A 40 29.58 -5.86 -0.51
N PRO A 41 29.30 -7.16 -0.77
CA PRO A 41 28.01 -7.59 -1.30
C PRO A 41 26.91 -7.43 -0.23
N ALA A 42 26.15 -6.34 -0.32
CA ALA A 42 24.92 -6.14 0.42
C ALA A 42 23.70 -6.70 -0.35
N ASN A 43 22.69 -7.16 0.38
CA ASN A 43 21.43 -7.71 -0.13
C ASN A 43 21.62 -8.91 -1.06
N VAL A 44 22.51 -9.83 -0.69
CA VAL A 44 22.68 -11.11 -1.38
C VAL A 44 23.20 -12.18 -0.43
N SER A 45 22.74 -13.41 -0.61
CA SER A 45 23.22 -14.56 0.14
C SER A 45 24.69 -14.86 -0.17
N VAL A 46 25.52 -14.90 0.87
CA VAL A 46 26.94 -15.24 0.79
C VAL A 46 27.14 -16.67 1.25
N LYS A 47 27.44 -17.56 0.29
CA LYS A 47 27.52 -19.00 0.51
C LYS A 47 28.90 -19.44 0.98
N GLU A 48 29.96 -18.73 0.63
CA GLU A 48 31.32 -19.09 1.01
C GLU A 48 32.21 -17.87 1.20
N LEU A 49 33.01 -17.88 2.27
CA LEU A 49 34.09 -16.95 2.54
C LEU A 49 35.42 -17.71 2.63
N PHE A 50 36.44 -17.25 1.91
CA PHE A 50 37.77 -17.84 1.99
C PHE A 50 38.89 -16.82 1.75
N TRP A 51 40.07 -17.12 2.29
CA TRP A 51 41.24 -16.25 2.19
C TRP A 51 42.24 -16.76 1.16
N LEU A 52 42.79 -15.84 0.38
CA LEU A 52 44.04 -16.04 -0.37
C LEU A 52 45.02 -14.94 0.02
N GLY A 53 46.02 -15.29 0.83
CA GLY A 53 46.94 -14.30 1.40
C GLY A 53 46.20 -13.35 2.36
N THR A 54 46.24 -12.04 2.08
CA THR A 54 45.49 -11.00 2.82
C THR A 54 44.18 -10.61 2.13
N THR A 55 43.82 -11.27 1.03
CA THR A 55 42.60 -10.99 0.29
C THR A 55 41.48 -11.93 0.71
N LEU A 56 40.36 -11.36 1.16
CA LEU A 56 39.12 -12.09 1.45
C LEU A 56 38.29 -12.18 0.17
N TYR A 57 37.79 -13.38 -0.13
CA TYR A 57 36.88 -13.65 -1.23
C TYR A 57 35.51 -14.04 -0.69
N ALA A 58 34.45 -13.57 -1.34
CA ALA A 58 33.07 -13.90 -1.01
C ALA A 58 32.31 -14.40 -2.24
N ALA A 59 31.89 -15.67 -2.19
CA ALA A 59 31.05 -16.28 -3.23
C ALA A 59 29.57 -16.06 -2.88
N SER A 60 28.86 -15.38 -3.77
CA SER A 60 27.45 -15.04 -3.59
C SER A 60 26.52 -15.90 -4.44
N PHE A 61 25.29 -16.11 -3.99
CA PHE A 61 24.26 -16.77 -4.78
C PHE A 61 23.81 -15.86 -5.94
N GLY A 62 24.00 -16.29 -7.17
CA GLY A 62 23.51 -15.59 -8.37
C GLY A 62 24.26 -14.31 -8.78
N ARG A 63 25.23 -13.81 -7.99
CA ARG A 63 25.95 -12.54 -8.27
C ARG A 63 27.47 -12.65 -8.40
N GLY A 64 28.00 -13.87 -8.42
CA GLY A 64 29.43 -14.13 -8.65
C GLY A 64 30.32 -13.92 -7.43
N LEU A 65 31.60 -13.60 -7.66
CA LEU A 65 32.65 -13.56 -6.65
C LEU A 65 33.12 -12.13 -6.38
N TYR A 66 33.12 -11.73 -5.11
CA TYR A 66 33.65 -10.45 -4.63
C TYR A 66 35.00 -10.66 -3.93
N LYS A 67 35.87 -9.64 -3.91
CA LYS A 67 37.13 -9.70 -3.16
C LYS A 67 37.53 -8.35 -2.58
N ILE A 68 38.24 -8.39 -1.46
CA ILE A 68 38.84 -7.20 -0.83
C ILE A 68 40.20 -7.55 -0.23
N ASP A 69 41.21 -6.70 -0.43
CA ASP A 69 42.53 -6.86 0.20
C ASP A 69 42.57 -6.16 1.55
N ILE A 70 42.89 -6.92 2.60
CA ILE A 70 42.86 -6.48 4.00
C ILE A 70 44.30 -6.54 4.53
N ALA A 71 45.15 -5.70 3.95
CA ALA A 71 46.57 -5.67 4.25
C ALA A 71 46.86 -4.90 5.55
N ASN A 72 47.19 -5.65 6.61
CA ASN A 72 47.67 -5.16 7.91
C ASN A 72 46.71 -4.18 8.61
N ALA A 73 45.78 -4.74 9.37
CA ALA A 73 45.07 -3.99 10.39
C ALA A 73 46.03 -3.56 11.52
N PRO A 74 46.34 -2.26 11.70
CA PRO A 74 46.92 -1.83 12.96
C PRO A 74 45.90 -2.12 14.06
N GLY A 75 46.33 -2.75 15.17
CA GLY A 75 45.48 -2.87 16.34
C GLY A 75 44.98 -1.48 16.73
N LYS A 76 43.65 -1.30 16.71
CA LYS A 76 43.00 -0.01 17.01
C LYS A 76 43.57 0.51 18.34
N ALA A 77 44.09 1.75 18.33
CA ALA A 77 44.44 2.43 19.57
C ALA A 77 43.20 2.45 20.49
N ALA A 78 43.39 2.42 21.82
CA ALA A 78 42.28 2.49 22.76
C ALA A 78 41.47 3.76 22.51
N GLU A 79 40.32 3.62 21.84
CA GLU A 79 39.41 4.73 21.59
C GLU A 79 38.81 5.18 22.91
N THR A 80 38.77 6.50 23.14
CA THR A 80 38.04 7.06 24.28
C THR A 80 36.56 7.02 23.94
N CYS A 81 35.76 6.44 24.83
CA CYS A 81 34.37 6.15 24.55
C CYS A 81 33.46 6.66 25.65
N TYR A 82 32.29 7.12 25.24
CA TYR A 82 31.31 7.77 26.10
C TYR A 82 29.93 7.17 25.90
N THR A 83 29.19 7.00 26.99
CA THR A 83 27.81 6.50 26.94
C THR A 83 26.85 7.65 26.66
N LEU A 84 25.81 7.38 25.86
CA LEU A 84 24.65 8.26 25.72
C LEU A 84 23.43 7.55 26.31
N THR A 85 22.93 8.06 27.43
CA THR A 85 21.69 7.57 28.03
C THR A 85 20.53 8.39 27.50
N LEU A 86 19.54 7.71 26.92
CA LEU A 86 18.32 8.32 26.40
C LEU A 86 17.16 7.95 27.33
N GLU A 87 16.45 8.95 27.81
CA GLU A 87 15.34 8.81 28.74
C GLU A 87 14.08 9.47 28.19
N SER A 88 12.93 9.06 28.70
CA SER A 88 11.67 9.77 28.50
C SER A 88 11.02 10.04 29.85
N ASP A 89 10.27 11.14 29.96
CA ASP A 89 9.46 11.43 31.15
C ASP A 89 8.34 10.40 31.36
N SER A 90 7.96 9.68 30.29
CA SER A 90 7.01 8.58 30.32
C SER A 90 7.16 7.70 29.08
N ASP A 91 7.65 6.46 29.25
CA ASP A 91 7.87 5.52 28.12
C ASP A 91 6.56 5.14 27.39
N SER A 92 5.41 5.38 28.04
CA SER A 92 4.09 5.22 27.42
C SER A 92 3.74 6.35 26.42
N ARG A 93 4.40 7.51 26.49
CA ARG A 93 4.11 8.70 25.67
C ARG A 93 5.03 8.86 24.47
N GLY A 94 6.17 8.19 24.45
CA GLY A 94 7.11 8.31 23.34
C GLY A 94 8.51 7.83 23.71
N GLY A 95 9.41 7.95 22.74
CA GLY A 95 10.82 7.65 22.93
C GLY A 95 11.70 8.49 22.02
N ILE A 96 12.98 8.15 21.97
CA ILE A 96 14.00 8.87 21.20
C ILE A 96 14.61 7.88 20.22
N ILE A 97 14.79 8.30 18.97
CA ILE A 97 15.58 7.56 17.97
C ILE A 97 16.81 8.37 17.59
N THR A 98 17.91 7.68 17.31
CA THR A 98 19.19 8.29 16.89
C THR A 98 19.48 7.98 15.43
N ASN A 99 20.23 8.85 14.76
CA ASN A 99 20.70 8.59 13.40
C ASN A 99 21.97 7.71 13.35
N ALA A 100 22.66 7.56 14.48
CA ALA A 100 23.89 6.80 14.61
C ALA A 100 23.74 5.76 15.73
N ALA A 101 24.14 4.53 15.45
CA ALA A 101 24.26 3.48 16.46
C ALA A 101 25.56 3.65 17.26
N PRO A 102 25.63 3.17 18.52
CA PRO A 102 26.88 3.18 19.28
C PRO A 102 27.98 2.40 18.54
N ASN A 103 29.16 3.01 18.42
CA ASN A 103 30.27 2.54 17.60
C ASN A 103 31.54 2.22 18.42
N CYS A 104 31.42 2.12 19.73
CA CYS A 104 32.50 1.74 20.64
C CYS A 104 32.00 0.83 21.78
N ASP A 105 32.94 0.21 22.50
CA ASP A 105 32.74 -0.68 23.66
C ASP A 105 31.77 -1.82 23.35
N GLY A 106 32.01 -2.47 22.20
CA GLY A 106 31.10 -3.50 21.71
C GLY A 106 29.67 -2.98 21.54
N GLY A 107 29.51 -1.81 20.91
CA GLY A 107 28.19 -1.27 20.53
C GLY A 107 27.38 -0.74 21.72
N ARG A 108 28.04 -0.43 22.84
CA ARG A 108 27.41 0.12 24.05
C ARG A 108 27.72 1.59 24.29
N ALA A 109 28.70 2.14 23.56
CA ALA A 109 29.17 3.51 23.70
C ALA A 109 29.48 4.14 22.34
N TYR A 110 29.76 5.44 22.35
CA TYR A 110 30.15 6.20 21.17
C TYR A 110 31.61 6.65 21.29
N VAL A 111 32.35 6.62 20.18
CA VAL A 111 33.70 7.18 20.09
C VAL A 111 33.66 8.69 20.37
N ALA A 112 34.65 9.20 21.10
CA ALA A 112 34.80 10.62 21.38
C ALA A 112 34.74 11.47 20.09
N GLY A 113 33.92 12.52 20.12
CA GLY A 113 33.67 13.43 18.99
C GLY A 113 32.55 12.97 18.04
N THR A 114 31.97 11.78 18.23
CA THR A 114 30.78 11.35 17.46
C THR A 114 29.65 12.35 17.64
N ILE A 115 29.00 12.72 16.54
CA ILE A 115 27.83 13.60 16.52
C ILE A 115 26.60 12.74 16.33
N VAL A 116 25.71 12.74 17.32
CA VAL A 116 24.46 11.97 17.32
C VAL A 116 23.29 12.94 17.17
N HIS A 117 22.51 12.78 16.11
CA HIS A 117 21.25 13.51 15.91
C HIS A 117 20.10 12.72 16.52
N LEU A 118 19.27 13.41 17.30
CA LEU A 118 18.12 12.86 17.99
C LEU A 118 16.84 13.27 17.25
N LYS A 119 15.93 12.32 17.08
CA LYS A 119 14.57 12.58 16.62
C LYS A 119 13.58 12.02 17.65
N PRO A 120 12.61 12.81 18.11
CA PRO A 120 11.60 12.29 19.01
C PRO A 120 10.68 11.33 18.25
N ARG A 121 10.20 10.30 18.94
CA ARG A 121 9.16 9.39 18.47
C ARG A 121 8.01 9.42 19.49
N PRO A 122 7.18 10.48 19.49
CA PRO A 122 5.97 10.50 20.31
C PRO A 122 5.05 9.34 19.90
N ARG A 123 4.33 8.78 20.86
CA ARG A 123 3.16 7.92 20.61
C ARG A 123 1.94 8.83 20.56
N MET A 124 0.99 8.58 19.68
CA MET A 124 -0.27 9.33 19.70
C MET A 124 -1.01 9.07 21.02
N PRO A 125 -1.69 10.09 21.60
CA PRO A 125 -1.91 11.45 21.12
C PRO A 125 -0.84 12.45 21.61
N PHE A 126 0.38 12.05 21.93
CA PHE A 126 1.39 12.93 22.52
C PHE A 126 2.27 13.60 21.48
N ALA A 127 2.87 14.73 21.86
CA ALA A 127 3.89 15.42 21.10
C ALA A 127 5.09 15.73 22.00
N LEU A 128 6.28 15.90 21.40
CA LEU A 128 7.44 16.39 22.12
C LEU A 128 7.14 17.80 22.64
N SER A 129 7.21 17.99 23.95
CA SER A 129 7.10 19.31 24.56
C SER A 129 8.43 20.05 24.52
N HIS A 130 9.50 19.40 25.00
CA HIS A 130 10.86 19.92 25.02
C HIS A 130 11.86 18.79 25.31
N TRP A 131 13.14 19.09 25.11
CA TRP A 131 14.23 18.26 25.58
C TRP A 131 14.85 18.81 26.85
N SER A 132 15.50 17.95 27.63
CA SER A 132 16.39 18.35 28.71
C SER A 132 17.67 17.49 28.72
N GLY A 133 18.71 17.97 29.40
CA GLY A 133 20.01 17.28 29.48
C GLY A 133 21.00 17.77 28.41
N ASP A 134 21.86 16.87 27.95
CA ASP A 134 23.03 17.12 27.10
C ASP A 134 22.71 17.25 25.59
N VAL A 135 21.64 17.95 25.22
CA VAL A 135 21.22 18.13 23.82
C VAL A 135 21.18 19.61 23.44
N ASP A 136 21.62 19.91 22.23
CA ASP A 136 21.62 21.28 21.70
C ASP A 136 20.30 21.68 21.01
N ALA A 137 20.22 22.93 20.57
CA ALA A 137 19.04 23.49 19.90
C ALA A 137 18.73 22.84 18.53
N ASN A 138 19.67 22.09 17.96
CA ASN A 138 19.51 21.35 16.71
C ASN A 138 19.22 19.86 16.96
N ASN A 139 18.79 19.50 18.17
CA ASN A 139 18.55 18.13 18.61
C ASN A 139 19.78 17.22 18.42
N THR A 140 20.98 17.74 18.67
CA THR A 140 22.24 17.06 18.44
C THR A 140 23.05 16.93 19.72
N VAL A 141 23.81 15.83 19.83
CA VAL A 141 24.71 15.52 20.95
C VAL A 141 26.11 15.26 20.38
N VAL A 142 27.10 16.00 20.88
CA VAL A 142 28.52 15.74 20.60
C VAL A 142 29.11 14.93 21.76
N MET A 143 29.59 13.72 21.45
CA MET A 143 30.08 12.76 22.45
C MET A 143 31.47 13.16 22.96
N ASN A 144 31.55 14.07 23.91
CA ASN A 144 32.80 14.54 24.55
C ASN A 144 32.90 14.19 26.05
N ALA A 145 31.87 13.55 26.59
CA ALA A 145 31.75 13.02 27.95
C ALA A 145 30.57 12.04 27.94
N ASN A 146 30.35 11.29 29.02
CA ASN A 146 29.09 10.55 29.18
C ASN A 146 27.93 11.55 29.20
N LYS A 147 26.90 11.29 28.40
CA LYS A 147 25.78 12.19 28.14
C LYS A 147 24.47 11.58 28.60
N VAL A 148 23.54 12.43 29.06
CA VAL A 148 22.16 12.05 29.34
C VAL A 148 21.22 13.02 28.65
N VAL A 149 20.25 12.50 27.90
CA VAL A 149 19.21 13.31 27.26
C VAL A 149 17.85 12.73 27.59
N THR A 150 16.94 13.58 28.04
CA THR A 150 15.55 13.22 28.37
C THR A 150 14.59 13.97 27.44
N ALA A 151 13.71 13.23 26.77
CA ALA A 151 12.58 13.80 26.02
C ALA A 151 11.36 13.92 26.93
N HIS A 152 10.71 15.09 26.92
CA HIS A 152 9.49 15.34 27.69
C HIS A 152 8.29 15.43 26.77
N PHE A 153 7.27 14.61 26.99
CA PHE A 153 6.08 14.55 26.13
C PHE A 153 4.83 15.09 26.83
N THR A 154 4.09 15.91 26.11
CA THR A 154 2.78 16.44 26.53
C THR A 154 1.68 15.95 25.59
N THR A 155 0.43 15.97 26.06
CA THR A 155 -0.74 15.68 25.23
C THR A 155 -0.77 16.67 24.06
N ASN A 156 -0.91 16.17 22.84
CA ASN A 156 -1.13 16.99 21.66
C ASN A 156 -2.61 17.35 21.59
N GLU A 157 -2.93 18.60 21.91
CA GLU A 157 -4.30 19.14 21.83
C GLU A 157 -4.60 19.75 20.45
N ALA A 158 -3.77 19.46 19.42
CA ALA A 158 -4.06 19.87 18.05
C ALA A 158 -5.44 19.35 17.63
N CYS A 159 -6.18 20.20 16.94
CA CYS A 159 -7.55 19.96 16.54
C CYS A 159 -7.64 19.79 15.03
N TYR A 160 -8.06 18.61 14.57
CA TYR A 160 -8.16 18.27 13.15
C TYR A 160 -9.61 18.08 12.72
N PRO A 161 -10.03 18.63 11.56
CA PRO A 161 -11.36 18.40 11.04
C PRO A 161 -11.45 17.00 10.40
N LEU A 162 -12.56 16.31 10.65
CA LEU A 162 -13.02 15.17 9.86
C LEU A 162 -14.16 15.64 8.95
N THR A 163 -13.92 15.68 7.65
CA THR A 163 -14.93 16.07 6.65
C THR A 163 -15.54 14.81 6.05
N ILE A 164 -16.83 14.59 6.28
CA ILE A 164 -17.58 13.49 5.69
C ILE A 164 -18.50 14.04 4.60
N ALA A 165 -18.26 13.65 3.35
CA ALA A 165 -19.16 13.91 2.23
C ALA A 165 -20.12 12.73 2.04
N ILE A 166 -21.33 13.01 1.57
CA ILE A 166 -22.32 11.98 1.21
C ILE A 166 -22.63 12.16 -0.27
N THR A 167 -22.49 11.07 -1.04
CA THR A 167 -22.82 11.08 -2.47
C THR A 167 -23.73 9.89 -2.82
N PRO A 168 -24.83 10.11 -3.55
CA PRO A 168 -25.46 11.40 -3.84
C PRO A 168 -25.88 12.18 -2.57
N PRO A 169 -26.04 13.50 -2.61
CA PRO A 169 -26.55 14.23 -1.44
C PRO A 169 -27.91 13.67 -0.96
N SER A 170 -28.06 13.53 0.35
CA SER A 170 -29.28 12.98 0.98
C SER A 170 -29.60 11.51 0.66
N SER A 171 -28.65 10.72 0.16
CA SER A 171 -28.82 9.27 -0.05
C SER A 171 -28.63 8.43 1.22
N GLY A 172 -28.08 9.02 2.27
CA GLY A 172 -27.86 8.39 3.57
C GLY A 172 -27.47 9.39 4.65
N GLU A 173 -27.13 8.86 5.81
CA GLU A 173 -26.54 9.59 6.93
C GLU A 173 -25.27 8.88 7.41
N VAL A 174 -24.37 9.64 8.04
CA VAL A 174 -23.18 9.09 8.69
C VAL A 174 -23.14 9.60 10.13
N LYS A 175 -22.97 8.69 11.07
CA LYS A 175 -22.76 9.00 12.49
C LYS A 175 -21.33 8.70 12.89
N THR A 176 -20.78 9.52 13.78
CA THR A 176 -19.41 9.40 14.29
C THR A 176 -19.40 9.20 15.79
N ILE A 177 -18.54 8.32 16.28
CA ILE A 177 -18.30 8.05 17.70
C ILE A 177 -16.77 8.06 17.95
N PRO A 178 -16.25 8.93 18.83
CA PRO A 178 -16.98 9.94 19.59
C PRO A 178 -17.52 11.09 18.70
N PRO A 179 -18.44 11.93 19.21
CA PRO A 179 -18.73 13.21 18.57
C PRO A 179 -17.49 14.11 18.60
N PRO A 180 -17.43 15.14 17.75
CA PRO A 180 -16.33 16.10 17.75
C PRO A 180 -16.01 16.65 19.15
N ASN A 181 -14.74 16.60 19.53
CA ASN A 181 -14.26 16.90 20.88
C ASN A 181 -13.31 18.12 20.95
N CYS A 182 -13.13 18.85 19.85
CA CYS A 182 -12.47 20.15 19.83
C CYS A 182 -13.13 21.11 18.83
N GLY A 183 -12.64 22.37 18.77
CA GLY A 183 -13.29 23.50 18.11
C GLY A 183 -13.91 23.24 16.72
N ASN A 184 -14.94 24.00 16.37
CA ASN A 184 -15.64 23.96 15.07
C ASN A 184 -16.01 22.56 14.54
N GLY A 185 -16.26 21.59 15.43
CA GLY A 185 -16.61 20.22 15.01
C GLY A 185 -15.40 19.38 14.61
N GLY A 186 -14.21 19.68 15.13
CA GLY A 186 -13.00 18.87 14.95
C GLY A 186 -12.75 17.84 16.06
N TYR A 187 -11.66 17.10 15.88
CA TYR A 187 -11.19 16.06 16.79
C TYR A 187 -9.76 16.32 17.27
N ILE A 188 -9.51 16.06 18.55
CA ILE A 188 -8.18 16.15 19.17
C ILE A 188 -7.27 15.11 18.49
N ALA A 189 -6.00 15.47 18.28
CA ALA A 189 -5.00 14.59 17.71
C ALA A 189 -4.96 13.22 18.41
N GLY A 190 -4.88 12.13 17.65
CA GLY A 190 -4.91 10.75 18.13
C GLY A 190 -6.29 10.26 18.59
N THR A 191 -7.36 11.05 18.47
CA THR A 191 -8.71 10.53 18.65
C THR A 191 -9.00 9.50 17.56
N GLU A 192 -9.35 8.28 17.96
CA GLU A 192 -9.93 7.30 17.04
C GLU A 192 -11.42 7.61 16.86
N VAL A 193 -11.83 7.90 15.63
CA VAL A 193 -13.21 8.21 15.27
C VAL A 193 -13.76 7.04 14.48
N VAL A 194 -14.68 6.31 15.10
CA VAL A 194 -15.50 5.29 14.44
C VAL A 194 -16.66 5.99 13.74
N PHE A 195 -17.02 5.55 12.54
CA PHE A 195 -18.16 6.05 11.80
C PHE A 195 -19.03 4.91 11.27
N GLU A 196 -20.33 5.19 11.17
CA GLU A 196 -21.36 4.26 10.70
C GLU A 196 -22.24 4.98 9.67
N ALA A 197 -22.35 4.40 8.49
CA ALA A 197 -23.24 4.85 7.43
C ALA A 197 -24.60 4.14 7.51
N THR A 198 -25.68 4.89 7.35
CA THR A 198 -27.04 4.37 7.23
C THR A 198 -27.66 4.88 5.93
N ALA A 199 -28.03 3.97 5.04
CA ALA A 199 -28.63 4.34 3.76
C ALA A 199 -30.09 4.78 3.94
N MET A 200 -30.52 5.79 3.18
CA MET A 200 -31.93 6.16 3.07
C MET A 200 -32.57 5.39 1.91
N THR A 201 -33.78 4.86 2.10
CA THR A 201 -34.51 4.19 1.01
C THR A 201 -34.70 5.14 -0.18
N PRO A 202 -34.45 4.70 -1.43
CA PRO A 202 -34.17 3.33 -1.89
C PRO A 202 -32.68 3.03 -2.11
N PHE A 203 -31.78 3.80 -1.51
CA PHE A 203 -30.35 3.58 -1.64
C PHE A 203 -29.88 2.47 -0.69
N ALA A 204 -28.78 1.85 -1.08
CA ALA A 204 -27.94 0.99 -0.27
C ALA A 204 -26.57 1.65 -0.07
N PHE A 205 -25.87 1.23 0.98
CA PHE A 205 -24.50 1.69 1.21
C PHE A 205 -23.59 1.02 0.19
N GLY A 206 -22.83 1.84 -0.54
CA GLY A 206 -21.92 1.36 -1.57
C GLY A 206 -20.48 1.21 -1.07
N GLY A 207 -20.01 2.11 -0.21
CA GLY A 207 -18.62 2.07 0.27
C GLY A 207 -18.10 3.44 0.68
N TRP A 208 -16.86 3.46 1.18
CA TRP A 208 -16.12 4.67 1.53
C TRP A 208 -15.02 4.98 0.51
N LEU A 209 -14.82 6.27 0.22
CA LEU A 209 -13.73 6.79 -0.59
C LEU A 209 -12.99 7.94 0.12
N GLY A 210 -11.73 8.17 -0.24
CA GLY A 210 -10.92 9.28 0.26
C GLY A 210 -9.82 8.79 1.19
N ASP A 211 -9.60 9.49 2.30
CA ASP A 211 -8.53 9.12 3.25
C ASP A 211 -8.86 7.82 4.04
N TYR A 212 -10.09 7.32 3.91
CA TYR A 212 -10.51 5.98 4.30
C TYR A 212 -11.23 5.32 3.13
N PHE A 213 -10.91 4.06 2.89
CA PHE A 213 -11.52 3.22 1.87
C PHE A 213 -11.95 1.91 2.51
N GLY A 214 -13.16 1.45 2.20
CA GLY A 214 -13.69 0.21 2.75
C GLY A 214 -15.10 -0.09 2.27
N PRO A 215 -15.47 -1.37 2.13
CA PRO A 215 -16.80 -1.79 1.68
C PRO A 215 -17.84 -1.78 2.81
N ASP A 216 -17.40 -1.87 4.06
CA ASP A 216 -18.29 -1.96 5.20
C ASP A 216 -18.95 -0.61 5.54
N PRO A 217 -20.22 -0.60 5.98
CA PRO A 217 -20.88 0.61 6.46
C PRO A 217 -20.25 1.14 7.77
N PHE A 218 -19.33 0.40 8.37
CA PHE A 218 -18.59 0.78 9.58
C PHE A 218 -17.10 0.96 9.26
N GLY A 219 -16.45 1.94 9.88
CA GLY A 219 -15.00 2.11 9.78
C GLY A 219 -14.46 2.99 10.90
N SER A 220 -13.13 3.11 10.99
CA SER A 220 -12.50 4.07 11.90
C SER A 220 -11.29 4.76 11.28
N VAL A 221 -11.03 6.00 11.72
CA VAL A 221 -9.81 6.75 11.40
C VAL A 221 -9.20 7.29 12.68
N THR A 222 -7.87 7.28 12.78
CA THR A 222 -7.16 8.01 13.84
C THR A 222 -6.86 9.42 13.35
N MET A 223 -7.26 10.42 14.12
CA MET A 223 -7.12 11.82 13.74
C MET A 223 -5.71 12.34 14.01
N ASP A 224 -4.79 12.15 13.08
CA ASP A 224 -3.39 12.62 13.15
C ASP A 224 -3.10 13.82 12.23
N ALA A 225 -4.00 14.06 11.28
CA ALA A 225 -4.06 15.18 10.36
C ALA A 225 -5.54 15.47 10.01
N PRO A 226 -5.86 16.53 9.24
CA PRO A 226 -7.18 16.69 8.63
C PRO A 226 -7.54 15.48 7.77
N GLN A 227 -8.75 14.94 7.95
CA GLN A 227 -9.24 13.74 7.25
C GLN A 227 -10.46 14.09 6.39
N ARG A 228 -10.56 13.51 5.19
CA ARG A 228 -11.66 13.69 4.24
C ARG A 228 -12.10 12.35 3.68
N ILE A 229 -13.30 11.93 4.09
CA ILE A 229 -13.92 10.67 3.65
C ILE A 229 -15.25 10.96 2.96
N THR A 230 -15.66 10.08 2.05
CA THR A 230 -16.93 10.17 1.32
C THR A 230 -17.68 8.87 1.47
N ALA A 231 -18.88 8.92 2.05
CA ALA A 231 -19.84 7.82 2.00
C ALA A 231 -20.53 7.83 0.64
N VAL A 232 -20.36 6.75 -0.11
CA VAL A 232 -21.03 6.55 -1.38
C VAL A 232 -22.21 5.62 -1.17
N PHE A 233 -23.36 6.01 -1.70
CA PHE A 233 -24.57 5.22 -1.71
C PHE A 233 -25.05 5.08 -3.14
N ALA A 234 -25.59 3.92 -3.48
CA ALA A 234 -26.10 3.63 -4.79
C ALA A 234 -27.49 3.01 -4.69
N ARG A 235 -28.26 3.06 -5.78
CA ARG A 235 -29.51 2.29 -5.83
C ARG A 235 -29.14 0.84 -6.15
N PRO A 236 -29.87 -0.15 -5.59
CA PRO A 236 -29.73 -1.52 -6.01
C PRO A 236 -29.84 -1.63 -7.53
N ALA A 237 -28.92 -2.38 -8.13
CA ALA A 237 -28.91 -2.65 -9.56
C ALA A 237 -30.26 -3.26 -9.99
N THR A 238 -30.74 -2.83 -11.15
CA THR A 238 -31.99 -3.35 -11.74
C THR A 238 -31.79 -3.96 -13.11
N ASN A 239 -30.59 -3.81 -13.65
CA ASN A 239 -30.03 -4.39 -14.87
C ASN A 239 -29.31 -5.73 -14.60
N ASP A 240 -29.77 -6.46 -13.58
CA ASP A 240 -29.24 -7.77 -13.19
C ASP A 240 -29.35 -8.80 -14.33
N ASP A 241 -30.42 -8.71 -15.12
CA ASP A 241 -30.68 -9.59 -16.26
C ASP A 241 -30.40 -8.86 -17.59
N ILE A 242 -29.83 -9.56 -18.57
CA ILE A 242 -29.53 -9.03 -19.91
C ILE A 242 -30.75 -8.42 -20.63
N THR A 243 -31.96 -8.90 -20.33
CA THR A 243 -33.21 -8.33 -20.87
C THR A 243 -33.55 -6.97 -20.26
N GLY A 244 -33.02 -6.68 -19.07
CA GLY A 244 -33.09 -5.39 -18.36
C GLY A 244 -31.86 -4.51 -18.57
N ALA A 245 -30.95 -4.87 -19.48
CA ALA A 245 -29.69 -4.17 -19.69
C ALA A 245 -29.86 -2.66 -19.90
N PHE A 246 -29.07 -1.85 -19.18
CA PHE A 246 -29.11 -0.40 -19.31
C PHE A 246 -28.52 0.08 -20.63
N GLU A 247 -29.27 0.91 -21.34
CA GLU A 247 -28.85 1.41 -22.66
C GLU A 247 -27.84 2.55 -22.53
N ILE A 248 -26.64 2.34 -23.07
CA ILE A 248 -25.59 3.35 -23.24
C ILE A 248 -25.92 4.17 -24.49
N ARG A 249 -26.28 5.44 -24.27
CA ARG A 249 -26.63 6.38 -25.36
C ARG A 249 -25.55 7.39 -25.72
N GLY A 250 -24.45 7.40 -24.97
CA GLY A 250 -23.38 8.40 -25.05
C GLY A 250 -22.34 8.16 -23.97
N SER A 251 -21.33 9.03 -23.93
CA SER A 251 -20.39 9.05 -22.80
C SER A 251 -21.12 9.41 -21.51
N THR A 252 -21.01 8.57 -20.48
CA THR A 252 -21.77 8.67 -19.24
C THR A 252 -21.06 7.89 -18.12
N ALA A 253 -21.50 8.08 -16.88
CA ALA A 253 -21.13 7.23 -15.76
C ALA A 253 -22.37 6.62 -15.12
N PHE A 254 -22.26 5.38 -14.66
CA PHE A 254 -23.26 4.68 -13.87
C PHE A 254 -22.69 4.38 -12.49
N ILE A 255 -23.54 4.46 -11.47
CA ILE A 255 -23.18 4.13 -10.09
C ILE A 255 -24.34 3.30 -9.53
N GLU A 256 -24.06 2.05 -9.20
CA GLU A 256 -25.05 1.06 -8.80
C GLU A 256 -24.55 0.22 -7.62
N ASP A 257 -25.48 -0.29 -6.81
CA ASP A 257 -25.20 -1.29 -5.79
C ASP A 257 -25.48 -2.68 -6.36
N THR A 258 -24.43 -3.47 -6.56
CA THR A 258 -24.49 -4.83 -7.10
C THR A 258 -24.50 -5.89 -6.02
N SER A 259 -24.55 -5.54 -4.72
CA SER A 259 -24.52 -6.54 -3.63
C SER A 259 -25.72 -7.50 -3.63
N ASN A 260 -26.81 -7.18 -4.32
CA ASN A 260 -27.95 -8.08 -4.51
C ASN A 260 -28.09 -8.59 -5.95
N ALA A 261 -27.15 -8.28 -6.83
CA ALA A 261 -27.12 -8.82 -8.18
C ALA A 261 -26.75 -10.32 -8.18
N SER A 262 -27.02 -10.99 -9.29
CA SER A 262 -26.82 -12.41 -9.48
C SER A 262 -26.42 -12.69 -10.93
N ASN A 263 -25.53 -13.65 -11.12
CA ASN A 263 -25.24 -14.18 -12.45
C ASN A 263 -26.33 -15.19 -12.86
N SER A 264 -26.80 -15.10 -14.11
CA SER A 264 -27.77 -16.03 -14.66
C SER A 264 -27.09 -17.29 -15.20
N PRO A 265 -27.68 -18.49 -15.06
CA PRO A 265 -27.09 -19.73 -15.60
C PRO A 265 -26.87 -19.77 -17.12
N ASP A 266 -27.46 -18.83 -17.87
CA ASP A 266 -27.28 -18.66 -19.31
C ASP A 266 -26.32 -17.52 -19.68
N ASP A 267 -25.70 -16.88 -18.70
CA ASP A 267 -24.66 -15.88 -18.92
C ASP A 267 -23.43 -16.54 -19.56
N PRO A 268 -22.85 -15.95 -20.61
CA PRO A 268 -21.67 -16.52 -21.22
C PRO A 268 -20.45 -16.37 -20.30
N GLU A 269 -19.69 -17.44 -20.12
CA GLU A 269 -18.45 -17.43 -19.37
C GLU A 269 -17.28 -17.17 -20.35
N MET A 270 -16.85 -15.90 -20.52
CA MET A 270 -15.68 -15.56 -21.35
C MET A 270 -14.42 -15.35 -20.50
N CYS A 271 -14.53 -14.63 -19.39
CA CYS A 271 -13.52 -14.56 -18.35
C CYS A 271 -13.82 -15.65 -17.30
N GLU A 272 -12.86 -16.52 -16.98
CA GLU A 272 -13.03 -17.47 -15.86
C GLU A 272 -13.27 -16.72 -14.53
N ALA A 273 -12.67 -15.53 -14.38
CA ALA A 273 -12.87 -14.65 -13.22
C ALA A 273 -14.29 -14.05 -13.11
N GLY A 274 -15.14 -14.10 -14.13
CA GLY A 274 -16.52 -13.61 -14.01
C GLY A 274 -17.51 -14.64 -13.46
N LYS A 275 -17.03 -15.86 -13.22
CA LYS A 275 -17.88 -17.04 -13.04
C LYS A 275 -18.49 -17.08 -11.65
N GLY A 276 -19.83 -17.07 -11.60
CA GLY A 276 -20.57 -17.14 -10.34
C GLY A 276 -20.53 -15.86 -9.51
N GLY A 277 -19.96 -14.78 -10.07
CA GLY A 277 -19.94 -13.45 -9.47
C GLY A 277 -21.29 -12.73 -9.55
N LYS A 278 -21.36 -11.51 -9.02
CA LYS A 278 -22.53 -10.63 -9.14
C LYS A 278 -22.35 -9.73 -10.35
N THR A 279 -23.19 -9.89 -11.38
CA THR A 279 -23.03 -9.20 -12.67
C THR A 279 -24.23 -8.32 -12.99
N VAL A 280 -24.00 -7.29 -13.80
CA VAL A 280 -25.03 -6.41 -14.33
C VAL A 280 -24.78 -6.15 -15.81
N TRP A 281 -25.84 -5.80 -16.53
CA TRP A 281 -25.83 -5.73 -17.97
C TRP A 281 -26.03 -4.30 -18.50
N PHE A 282 -25.28 -3.99 -19.54
CA PHE A 282 -25.41 -2.78 -20.36
C PHE A 282 -25.56 -3.17 -21.83
N SER A 283 -26.24 -2.33 -22.60
CA SER A 283 -26.37 -2.49 -24.05
C SER A 283 -25.95 -1.22 -24.78
N LEU A 284 -25.30 -1.37 -25.92
CA LEU A 284 -24.84 -0.27 -26.76
C LEU A 284 -25.20 -0.54 -28.21
N LEU A 285 -25.85 0.42 -28.86
CA LEU A 285 -26.04 0.47 -30.30
C LEU A 285 -25.38 1.74 -30.85
N PRO A 286 -24.13 1.66 -31.34
CA PRO A 286 -23.39 2.84 -31.79
C PRO A 286 -24.11 3.53 -32.96
N ALA A 287 -24.21 4.85 -32.90
CA ALA A 287 -24.80 5.66 -33.98
C ALA A 287 -23.86 5.78 -35.19
N GLN A 288 -22.57 5.55 -34.98
CA GLN A 288 -21.49 5.61 -35.96
C GLN A 288 -20.35 4.67 -35.56
N ASP A 289 -19.37 4.49 -36.45
CA ASP A 289 -18.13 3.79 -36.09
C ASP A 289 -17.32 4.66 -35.13
N GLU A 290 -17.03 4.14 -33.94
CA GLU A 290 -16.35 4.88 -32.88
C GLU A 290 -15.56 3.96 -31.94
N THR A 291 -14.70 4.55 -31.12
CA THR A 291 -14.00 3.86 -30.04
C THR A 291 -14.85 3.91 -28.79
N LEU A 292 -15.18 2.73 -28.26
CA LEU A 292 -15.73 2.54 -26.93
C LEU A 292 -14.58 2.36 -25.95
N ARG A 293 -14.59 3.15 -24.88
CA ARG A 293 -13.80 2.93 -23.68
C ARG A 293 -14.76 2.75 -22.50
N ILE A 294 -14.57 1.68 -21.75
CA ILE A 294 -15.27 1.42 -20.49
C ILE A 294 -14.22 1.14 -19.42
N ASP A 295 -14.38 1.74 -18.24
CA ASP A 295 -13.60 1.40 -17.05
C ASP A 295 -14.47 1.41 -15.79
N THR A 296 -14.07 0.61 -14.81
CA THR A 296 -14.77 0.47 -13.53
C THR A 296 -14.12 1.28 -12.39
N ASN A 297 -13.38 2.33 -12.76
CA ASN A 297 -12.67 3.18 -11.79
C ASN A 297 -13.63 3.76 -10.74
N GLY A 298 -13.27 3.56 -9.46
CA GLY A 298 -14.08 4.00 -8.32
C GLY A 298 -15.00 2.92 -7.74
N SER A 299 -15.01 1.72 -8.33
CA SER A 299 -15.66 0.55 -7.71
C SER A 299 -14.87 0.10 -6.49
N ASN A 300 -15.56 -0.53 -5.53
CA ASN A 300 -14.97 -0.94 -4.25
C ASN A 300 -14.71 -2.44 -4.12
N TYR A 301 -14.79 -3.17 -5.22
CA TYR A 301 -14.54 -4.60 -5.33
C TYR A 301 -13.82 -4.88 -6.66
N HIS A 302 -13.22 -6.06 -6.79
CA HIS A 302 -12.51 -6.48 -7.99
C HIS A 302 -13.51 -6.68 -9.13
N THR A 303 -13.22 -6.11 -10.30
CA THR A 303 -14.22 -6.05 -11.37
C THR A 303 -13.75 -6.69 -12.65
N VAL A 304 -14.70 -7.28 -13.37
CA VAL A 304 -14.53 -7.83 -14.71
C VAL A 304 -15.45 -7.12 -15.70
N ILE A 305 -14.97 -6.90 -16.93
CA ILE A 305 -15.79 -6.44 -18.05
C ILE A 305 -15.75 -7.49 -19.16
N GLN A 306 -16.92 -7.93 -19.60
CA GLN A 306 -17.11 -8.85 -20.73
C GLN A 306 -17.96 -8.19 -21.81
N VAL A 307 -17.56 -8.31 -23.07
CA VAL A 307 -18.23 -7.70 -24.20
C VAL A 307 -18.64 -8.75 -25.22
N TYR A 308 -19.90 -8.67 -25.64
CA TYR A 308 -20.56 -9.59 -26.54
C TYR A 308 -21.23 -8.86 -27.70
N THR A 309 -21.50 -9.62 -28.77
CA THR A 309 -22.44 -9.23 -29.85
C THR A 309 -23.47 -10.32 -30.08
N GLY A 310 -24.47 -10.07 -30.91
CA GLY A 310 -25.51 -11.06 -31.22
C GLY A 310 -26.83 -10.71 -30.54
N ARG A 311 -27.45 -11.69 -29.88
CA ARG A 311 -28.72 -11.52 -29.17
C ARG A 311 -28.72 -12.31 -27.86
N PRO A 312 -29.51 -11.89 -26.85
CA PRO A 312 -29.69 -12.67 -25.62
C PRO A 312 -30.02 -14.14 -25.92
N GLY A 313 -29.37 -15.07 -25.21
CA GLY A 313 -29.43 -16.52 -25.42
C GLY A 313 -28.64 -17.06 -26.64
N ALA A 314 -27.98 -16.19 -27.42
CA ALA A 314 -27.09 -16.58 -28.52
C ALA A 314 -26.01 -15.50 -28.75
N LEU A 315 -25.26 -15.20 -27.68
CA LEU A 315 -24.20 -14.20 -27.68
C LEU A 315 -22.91 -14.76 -28.29
N ASN A 316 -22.14 -13.87 -28.94
CA ASN A 316 -20.81 -14.14 -29.43
C ASN A 316 -19.80 -13.32 -28.63
N PRO A 317 -18.82 -13.95 -27.95
CA PRO A 317 -17.79 -13.27 -27.17
C PRO A 317 -16.90 -12.41 -28.05
N LEU A 318 -16.50 -11.24 -27.55
CA LEU A 318 -15.66 -10.29 -28.29
C LEU A 318 -14.46 -9.80 -27.51
N ALA A 319 -14.62 -9.46 -26.22
CA ALA A 319 -13.54 -9.00 -25.37
C ALA A 319 -13.83 -9.29 -23.89
N CYS A 320 -12.77 -9.45 -23.11
CA CYS A 320 -12.78 -9.73 -21.68
C CYS A 320 -11.59 -8.98 -21.05
N SER A 321 -11.78 -8.38 -19.87
CA SER A 321 -10.69 -7.76 -19.09
C SER A 321 -11.01 -7.76 -17.61
N VAL A 322 -10.01 -8.08 -16.80
CA VAL A 322 -9.95 -7.89 -15.34
C VAL A 322 -8.93 -6.82 -14.95
N VAL A 323 -8.28 -6.20 -15.94
CA VAL A 323 -7.15 -5.28 -15.73
C VAL A 323 -7.51 -3.87 -16.15
N ALA A 324 -7.03 -2.89 -15.40
CA ALA A 324 -7.29 -1.47 -15.65
C ALA A 324 -6.65 -1.01 -16.96
N LEU A 325 -7.29 -0.04 -17.62
CA LEU A 325 -6.69 0.59 -18.79
C LEU A 325 -5.46 1.43 -18.39
N PRO A 326 -4.40 1.50 -19.20
CA PRO A 326 -3.21 2.30 -18.89
C PRO A 326 -3.52 3.78 -18.66
N GLY A 327 -2.85 4.39 -17.67
CA GLY A 327 -2.96 5.82 -17.36
C GLY A 327 -4.21 6.20 -16.58
N THR A 328 -4.84 5.25 -15.88
CA THR A 328 -5.84 5.53 -14.85
C THR A 328 -5.10 5.90 -13.55
N ALA A 329 -5.59 6.90 -12.81
CA ALA A 329 -4.91 7.44 -11.62
C ALA A 329 -4.65 6.41 -10.50
N ILE A 330 -5.29 5.25 -10.58
CA ILE A 330 -5.26 4.16 -9.61
C ILE A 330 -4.15 3.15 -9.95
N SER A 331 -3.77 3.02 -11.23
CA SER A 331 -2.67 2.13 -11.66
C SER A 331 -1.28 2.62 -11.22
N GLU A 332 -1.17 3.86 -10.74
CA GLU A 332 0.10 4.42 -10.24
C GLU A 332 0.26 4.30 -8.71
N LEU A 333 -0.81 3.91 -7.99
CA LEU A 333 -0.80 3.72 -6.53
C LEU A 333 -0.68 2.24 -6.11
N SER A 334 -1.01 1.31 -7.01
CA SER A 334 -1.02 -0.15 -6.77
C SER A 334 0.36 -0.79 -6.59
N ASP A 335 1.41 -0.24 -7.20
CA ASP A 335 2.76 -0.83 -7.11
C ASP A 335 3.39 -0.74 -5.71
N GLN A 336 2.78 -0.02 -4.77
CA GLN A 336 3.30 0.19 -3.41
C GLN A 336 2.41 -0.29 -2.27
N PHE A 337 1.11 -0.45 -2.51
CA PHE A 337 0.14 -0.88 -1.51
C PHE A 337 -0.83 -1.82 -2.19
N ASP A 338 -0.76 -3.10 -1.80
CA ASP A 338 -1.73 -4.14 -2.12
C ASP A 338 -3.11 -3.73 -1.56
N LEU A 339 -3.83 -2.94 -2.36
CA LEU A 339 -5.13 -2.37 -2.07
C LEU A 339 -6.06 -2.93 -3.14
N ALA A 340 -7.27 -3.37 -2.75
CA ALA A 340 -8.34 -3.92 -3.60
C ALA A 340 -8.81 -3.07 -4.81
N THR A 341 -8.09 -2.00 -5.13
CA THR A 341 -8.27 -1.09 -6.27
C THR A 341 -7.30 -1.37 -7.41
N ASP A 342 -6.38 -2.33 -7.26
CA ASP A 342 -5.46 -2.79 -8.31
C ASP A 342 -6.11 -3.71 -9.36
N GLU A 343 -7.28 -4.28 -9.04
CA GLU A 343 -8.02 -5.21 -9.90
C GLU A 343 -9.34 -4.62 -10.46
N LEU A 344 -9.26 -3.39 -10.93
CA LEU A 344 -10.38 -2.76 -11.65
C LEU A 344 -10.27 -3.01 -13.15
N ALA A 345 -11.33 -3.47 -13.80
CA ALA A 345 -11.33 -3.71 -15.24
C ALA A 345 -11.45 -2.44 -16.10
N GLY A 346 -10.82 -2.49 -17.27
CA GLY A 346 -11.10 -1.57 -18.35
C GLY A 346 -10.91 -2.20 -19.72
N ILE A 347 -11.73 -1.77 -20.68
CA ILE A 347 -11.68 -2.17 -22.09
C ILE A 347 -11.72 -0.95 -23.00
N GLN A 348 -10.88 -0.98 -24.03
CA GLN A 348 -10.94 -0.03 -25.13
C GLN A 348 -10.99 -0.77 -26.46
N MET A 349 -12.04 -0.56 -27.25
CA MET A 349 -12.27 -1.29 -28.50
C MET A 349 -13.02 -0.46 -29.54
N GLN A 350 -12.93 -0.88 -30.81
CA GLN A 350 -13.71 -0.29 -31.89
C GLN A 350 -15.12 -0.90 -31.91
N VAL A 351 -16.14 -0.06 -31.94
CA VAL A 351 -17.54 -0.44 -32.09
C VAL A 351 -18.09 0.08 -33.40
N LYS A 352 -18.95 -0.72 -34.04
CA LYS A 352 -19.46 -0.47 -35.39
C LYS A 352 -20.90 0.00 -35.39
N LYS A 353 -21.19 0.94 -36.27
CA LYS A 353 -22.55 1.41 -36.49
C LYS A 353 -23.49 0.24 -36.82
N GLY A 354 -24.62 0.17 -36.14
CA GLY A 354 -25.67 -0.82 -36.42
C GLY A 354 -25.41 -2.22 -35.89
N THR A 355 -24.33 -2.42 -35.13
CA THR A 355 -24.07 -3.65 -34.36
C THR A 355 -24.45 -3.40 -32.91
N THR A 356 -25.31 -4.25 -32.34
CA THR A 356 -25.60 -4.23 -30.91
C THR A 356 -24.50 -4.94 -30.14
N TYR A 357 -24.00 -4.26 -29.11
CA TYR A 357 -23.06 -4.78 -28.14
C TYR A 357 -23.78 -4.96 -26.80
N TYR A 358 -23.52 -6.08 -26.13
CA TYR A 358 -23.90 -6.30 -24.74
C TYR A 358 -22.63 -6.30 -23.91
N ILE A 359 -22.63 -5.55 -22.82
CA ILE A 359 -21.50 -5.46 -21.90
C ILE A 359 -22.00 -5.95 -20.55
N GLU A 360 -21.38 -7.01 -20.07
CA GLU A 360 -21.57 -7.51 -18.72
C GLU A 360 -20.42 -6.96 -17.87
N VAL A 361 -20.78 -6.43 -16.70
CA VAL A 361 -19.81 -5.92 -15.72
C VAL A 361 -20.16 -6.53 -14.38
N GLY A 362 -19.18 -7.03 -13.65
CA GLY A 362 -19.45 -7.65 -12.37
C GLY A 362 -18.19 -7.92 -11.57
N ASP A 363 -18.38 -8.73 -10.55
CA ASP A 363 -17.33 -9.23 -9.66
C ASP A 363 -16.36 -10.14 -10.42
N ALA A 364 -15.07 -9.89 -10.28
CA ALA A 364 -13.99 -10.73 -10.81
C ALA A 364 -13.63 -11.84 -9.81
N THR A 365 -14.62 -12.61 -9.36
CA THR A 365 -14.44 -13.71 -8.40
C THR A 365 -13.49 -14.77 -8.98
N GLU A 366 -12.38 -15.05 -8.31
CA GLU A 366 -11.49 -16.16 -8.66
C GLU A 366 -11.90 -17.43 -7.89
N PRO A 367 -12.61 -18.40 -8.51
CA PRO A 367 -13.09 -19.58 -7.79
C PRO A 367 -11.98 -20.55 -7.35
N GLU A 368 -10.74 -20.34 -7.79
CA GLU A 368 -9.57 -21.11 -7.36
C GLU A 368 -8.77 -20.30 -6.35
N LEU A 369 -9.14 -20.36 -5.07
CA LEU A 369 -8.18 -20.12 -3.99
C LEU A 369 -6.95 -20.98 -4.30
N GLU A 370 -5.77 -20.38 -4.49
CA GLU A 370 -4.55 -21.12 -4.78
C GLU A 370 -4.41 -22.24 -3.73
N GLU A 371 -4.44 -23.52 -4.15
CA GLU A 371 -4.38 -24.65 -3.22
C GLU A 371 -3.07 -24.60 -2.41
N GLY A 372 -3.13 -24.04 -1.19
CA GLY A 372 -2.03 -24.09 -0.22
C GLY A 372 -1.66 -22.78 0.47
N GLU A 373 -2.20 -21.64 0.04
CA GLU A 373 -1.91 -20.33 0.66
C GLU A 373 -3.24 -19.67 1.04
N PHE A 374 -3.83 -20.11 2.15
CA PHE A 374 -4.97 -19.41 2.72
C PHE A 374 -4.42 -18.17 3.46
N ASP A 375 -4.30 -17.04 2.78
CA ASP A 375 -3.95 -15.77 3.42
C ASP A 375 -5.21 -15.00 3.82
N PHE A 376 -5.45 -14.88 5.12
CA PHE A 376 -6.55 -14.12 5.68
C PHE A 376 -6.58 -12.64 5.26
N THR A 377 -5.47 -12.08 4.75
CA THR A 377 -5.42 -10.71 4.23
C THR A 377 -5.72 -10.56 2.75
N ASP A 378 -5.55 -11.62 1.95
CA ASP A 378 -5.73 -11.59 0.49
C ASP A 378 -7.05 -12.28 0.06
N ASP A 379 -7.32 -13.48 0.58
CA ASP A 379 -8.41 -14.36 0.11
C ASP A 379 -9.84 -13.86 0.40
N PHE A 380 -10.01 -12.85 1.26
CA PHE A 380 -11.33 -12.23 1.48
C PHE A 380 -11.74 -11.33 0.31
N LYS A 381 -10.78 -10.90 -0.53
CA LYS A 381 -11.03 -10.11 -1.75
C LYS A 381 -11.68 -10.97 -2.85
N ASP A 382 -11.58 -12.30 -2.76
CA ASP A 382 -12.06 -13.28 -3.75
C ASP A 382 -13.48 -13.82 -3.47
N LEU A 383 -14.20 -13.28 -2.48
CA LEU A 383 -15.58 -13.68 -2.21
C LEU A 383 -16.55 -12.86 -3.09
N PRO A 384 -17.58 -13.50 -3.69
CA PRO A 384 -18.54 -12.83 -4.57
C PRO A 384 -19.51 -11.95 -3.76
N ASP A 385 -19.04 -10.78 -3.35
CA ASP A 385 -19.76 -9.88 -2.46
C ASP A 385 -20.53 -8.81 -3.26
N GLY A 386 -20.07 -8.50 -4.48
CA GLY A 386 -20.49 -7.30 -5.19
C GLY A 386 -20.28 -6.04 -4.33
N GLY A 387 -20.88 -4.93 -4.70
CA GLY A 387 -20.74 -3.70 -3.93
C GLY A 387 -21.10 -2.47 -4.74
N LEU A 388 -20.41 -1.37 -4.46
CA LEU A 388 -20.48 -0.19 -5.29
C LEU A 388 -19.77 -0.44 -6.61
N LEU A 389 -20.56 -0.56 -7.67
CA LEU A 389 -20.05 -0.54 -9.03
C LEU A 389 -20.10 0.89 -9.57
N GLN A 390 -18.97 1.38 -10.06
CA GLN A 390 -18.91 2.59 -10.86
C GLN A 390 -18.44 2.25 -12.27
N VAL A 391 -19.29 2.48 -13.28
CA VAL A 391 -18.95 2.24 -14.69
C VAL A 391 -18.84 3.56 -15.42
N THR A 392 -17.65 3.89 -15.92
CA THR A 392 -17.43 5.07 -16.77
C THR A 392 -17.34 4.63 -18.23
N VAL A 393 -18.19 5.22 -19.07
CA VAL A 393 -18.24 4.96 -20.51
C VAL A 393 -17.86 6.21 -21.27
N ILE A 394 -16.91 6.08 -22.21
CA ILE A 394 -16.49 7.14 -23.12
C ILE A 394 -16.60 6.62 -24.55
N LEU A 395 -17.39 7.31 -25.36
CA LEU A 395 -17.48 7.11 -26.81
C LEU A 395 -16.72 8.23 -27.52
N SER A 396 -15.82 7.88 -28.44
CA SER A 396 -15.05 8.85 -29.20
C SER A 396 -14.91 8.47 -30.67
N THR A 397 -15.17 9.42 -31.57
CA THR A 397 -14.88 9.24 -32.99
C THR A 397 -13.41 9.54 -33.22
N GLY A 398 -12.67 8.58 -33.78
CA GLY A 398 -11.24 8.75 -34.03
C GLY A 398 -10.95 10.00 -34.86
N GLY A 399 -10.39 11.03 -34.22
CA GLY A 399 -9.69 12.09 -34.93
C GLY A 399 -8.48 11.45 -35.62
N ARG A 400 -8.31 11.70 -36.93
CA ARG A 400 -7.11 11.31 -37.68
C ARG A 400 -5.86 11.73 -36.90
N GLY A 401 -5.19 10.76 -36.29
CA GLY A 401 -3.84 10.95 -35.76
C GLY A 401 -2.98 11.48 -36.90
N ARG A 402 -2.57 12.74 -36.80
CA ARG A 402 -1.63 13.33 -37.72
C ARG A 402 -0.32 12.59 -37.50
N VAL A 403 0.04 11.70 -38.42
CA VAL A 403 1.36 11.08 -38.48
C VAL A 403 2.36 12.22 -38.65
N VAL A 404 2.93 12.70 -37.56
CA VAL A 404 4.16 13.48 -37.59
C VAL A 404 5.27 12.45 -37.66
N ARG A 405 5.79 12.24 -38.88
CA ARG A 405 7.10 11.61 -39.04
C ARG A 405 8.13 12.57 -38.46
N HIS A 406 8.86 12.12 -37.44
CA HIS A 406 10.19 12.62 -37.13
C HIS A 406 11.21 11.55 -37.48
#